data_AF-A0A3S8UKN1-F1
#
_entry.id   AF-A0A3S8UKN1-F1
#
_cell.length_a   1.000
_cell.length_b   1.000
_cell.length_c   1.000
_cell.angle_alpha   90.00
_cell.angle_beta   90.00
_cell.angle_gamma   90.00
#
_symmetry.space_group_name_H-M   'P 1'
#
loop_
_entity.id
_entity.type
_entity.pdbx_description
1 polymer ?
#
loop_
_entity_poly.entity_id
_entity_poly.type
_entity_poly.pdbx_seq_one_letter_code
_entity_poly.pdbx_strand_id
1 'polypeptide(L)'
;MPITYGSVCSGIEAATVAWHPLGWRAAWYAEIEPFPAAVLAHHYPETPNHGDMTRLAAMVLSGKIPAPEVLVGGTPCQAFSVAGMREGLADPRGALTIKYVELLDAIDHVRTKRGEPEAACLWENVPGVLSDKGNAFGCFLGALVGESEELQPPGGKWKDAGCVYGPTRTVAWRVLDAQYFGLAQRRRRVFVVASARAGFDPLEVLFEREGPRRDCPPGRPEKFALHPTLTAQGGGALDDREAYVLEPGGVRRTSPLEWERCQGFPDNHTLIPYRDKPAAECPDGPRYKAIGNSKAVFVVRWIGRRIQQQLDRLSQ
;
A
#
# COMPACT_ATOMS: atom_id res chain seq x y z
N MET A 1 12.50 -19.33 -8.41
CA MET A 1 11.32 -19.56 -7.55
C MET A 1 10.40 -18.35 -7.69
N PRO A 2 9.07 -18.47 -7.49
CA PRO A 2 8.19 -17.30 -7.52
C PRO A 2 8.53 -16.34 -6.36
N ILE A 3 8.49 -15.02 -6.62
CA ILE A 3 8.68 -14.01 -5.57
C ILE A 3 7.55 -14.14 -4.55
N THR A 4 7.90 -14.22 -3.27
CA THR A 4 6.92 -14.29 -2.17
C THR A 4 6.72 -12.94 -1.50
N TYR A 5 5.48 -12.62 -1.12
CA TYR A 5 5.17 -11.39 -0.38
C TYR A 5 4.24 -11.62 0.81
N GLY A 6 4.40 -10.80 1.84
CA GLY A 6 3.45 -10.66 2.94
C GLY A 6 2.68 -9.36 2.78
N SER A 7 1.37 -9.38 3.00
CA SER A 7 0.51 -8.19 2.91
C SER A 7 -0.11 -7.88 4.26
N VAL A 8 0.02 -6.64 4.74
CA VAL A 8 -0.59 -6.15 5.99
C VAL A 8 -1.52 -4.99 5.72
N CYS A 9 -2.58 -4.88 6.54
CA CYS A 9 -3.72 -4.01 6.21
C CYS A 9 -4.18 -4.32 4.78
N SER A 10 -4.38 -5.61 4.50
CA SER A 10 -4.52 -6.16 3.15
C SER A 10 -5.74 -5.60 2.42
N GLY A 11 -6.80 -5.22 3.15
CA GLY A 11 -8.05 -4.76 2.60
C GLY A 11 -8.65 -5.82 1.66
N ILE A 12 -9.12 -5.39 0.51
CA ILE A 12 -9.60 -6.28 -0.58
C ILE A 12 -8.46 -6.75 -1.49
N GLU A 13 -7.21 -6.56 -1.03
CA GLU A 13 -5.99 -7.20 -1.54
C GLU A 13 -5.66 -6.85 -3.00
N ALA A 14 -5.51 -5.54 -3.22
CA ALA A 14 -5.05 -4.96 -4.48
C ALA A 14 -3.69 -5.49 -4.94
N ALA A 15 -2.79 -5.82 -4.01
CA ALA A 15 -1.45 -6.29 -4.32
C ALA A 15 -1.48 -7.67 -4.98
N THR A 16 -2.33 -8.57 -4.51
CA THR A 16 -2.54 -9.88 -5.14
C THR A 16 -3.09 -9.75 -6.55
N VAL A 17 -4.12 -8.93 -6.75
CA VAL A 17 -4.67 -8.64 -8.08
C VAL A 17 -3.59 -8.05 -9.01
N ALA A 18 -2.70 -7.23 -8.46
CA ALA A 18 -1.60 -6.62 -9.19
C ALA A 18 -0.49 -7.63 -9.56
N TRP A 19 -0.11 -8.53 -8.65
CA TRP A 19 1.15 -9.28 -8.70
C TRP A 19 1.01 -10.77 -9.02
N HIS A 20 -0.15 -11.40 -8.84
CA HIS A 20 -0.37 -12.77 -9.34
C HIS A 20 -0.11 -12.91 -10.84
N PRO A 21 -0.52 -11.95 -11.71
CA PRO A 21 -0.14 -11.97 -13.12
C PRO A 21 1.37 -11.84 -13.40
N LEU A 22 2.16 -11.40 -12.42
CA LEU A 22 3.64 -11.34 -12.49
C LEU A 22 4.30 -12.64 -11.98
N GLY A 23 3.51 -13.62 -11.55
CA GLY A 23 3.97 -14.89 -10.99
C GLY A 23 4.31 -14.84 -9.51
N TRP A 24 4.04 -13.73 -8.82
CA TRP A 24 4.29 -13.60 -7.37
C TRP A 24 3.25 -14.38 -6.58
N ARG A 25 3.59 -14.77 -5.35
CA ARG A 25 2.70 -15.52 -4.44
C ARG A 25 2.61 -14.86 -3.08
N ALA A 26 1.39 -14.68 -2.59
CA ALA A 26 1.18 -14.27 -1.21
C ALA A 26 1.57 -15.41 -0.27
N ALA A 27 2.50 -15.14 0.64
CA ALA A 27 2.86 -16.06 1.70
C ALA A 27 1.82 -16.04 2.83
N TRP A 28 1.28 -14.86 3.12
CA TRP A 28 0.24 -14.63 4.12
C TRP A 28 -0.36 -13.23 3.97
N TYR A 29 -1.54 -13.06 4.58
CA TYR A 29 -2.27 -11.80 4.71
C TYR A 29 -2.45 -11.40 6.18
N ALA A 30 -2.78 -10.14 6.42
CA ALA A 30 -3.16 -9.64 7.74
C ALA A 30 -4.22 -8.55 7.61
N GLU A 31 -5.47 -8.95 7.86
CA GLU A 31 -6.65 -8.11 7.78
C GLU A 31 -7.63 -8.44 8.91
N ILE A 32 -8.04 -7.40 9.65
CA ILE A 32 -8.91 -7.50 10.82
C ILE A 32 -10.36 -7.12 10.52
N GLU A 33 -10.61 -6.32 9.48
CA GLU A 33 -11.95 -5.89 9.15
C GLU A 33 -12.76 -7.07 8.57
N PRO A 34 -13.96 -7.35 9.12
CA PRO A 34 -14.72 -8.56 8.76
C PRO A 34 -15.03 -8.71 7.26
N PHE A 35 -15.38 -7.61 6.58
CA PHE A 35 -15.75 -7.67 5.17
C PHE A 35 -14.53 -7.88 4.26
N PRO A 36 -13.46 -7.06 4.34
CA PRO A 36 -12.19 -7.36 3.68
C PRO A 36 -11.66 -8.77 3.94
N ALA A 37 -11.66 -9.23 5.19
CA ALA A 37 -11.24 -10.59 5.53
C ALA A 37 -12.08 -11.68 4.84
N ALA A 38 -13.40 -11.47 4.69
CA ALA A 38 -14.26 -12.37 3.91
C ALA A 38 -13.93 -12.35 2.41
N VAL A 39 -13.54 -11.19 1.85
CA VAL A 39 -13.06 -11.08 0.46
C VAL A 39 -11.77 -11.88 0.28
N LEU A 40 -10.84 -11.83 1.23
CA LEU A 40 -9.63 -12.67 1.19
C LEU A 40 -9.98 -14.16 1.20
N ALA A 41 -10.83 -14.59 2.13
CA ALA A 41 -11.23 -15.99 2.24
C ALA A 41 -11.95 -16.51 1.00
N HIS A 42 -12.72 -15.66 0.32
CA HIS A 42 -13.44 -16.01 -0.90
C HIS A 42 -12.50 -16.22 -2.11
N HIS A 43 -11.56 -15.29 -2.33
CA HIS A 43 -10.69 -15.31 -3.51
C HIS A 43 -9.41 -16.13 -3.33
N TYR A 44 -8.92 -16.20 -2.10
CA TYR A 44 -7.60 -16.75 -1.77
C TYR A 44 -7.69 -17.71 -0.56
N PRO A 45 -8.52 -18.76 -0.62
CA PRO A 45 -8.76 -19.65 0.52
C PRO A 45 -7.50 -20.39 0.98
N GLU A 46 -6.53 -20.59 0.09
CA GLU A 46 -5.27 -21.28 0.38
C GLU A 46 -4.22 -20.38 1.05
N THR A 47 -4.44 -19.06 1.10
CA THR A 47 -3.49 -18.13 1.72
C THR A 47 -3.98 -17.72 3.10
N PRO A 48 -3.21 -17.96 4.17
CA PRO A 48 -3.67 -17.69 5.53
C PRO A 48 -3.77 -16.18 5.80
N ASN A 49 -4.90 -15.76 6.37
CA ASN A 49 -5.04 -14.45 7.00
C ASN A 49 -4.75 -14.56 8.50
N HIS A 50 -3.71 -13.88 8.98
CA HIS A 50 -3.29 -13.89 10.38
C HIS A 50 -3.95 -12.79 11.23
N GLY A 51 -4.80 -11.94 10.63
CA GLY A 51 -5.56 -10.92 11.34
C GLY A 51 -4.70 -9.74 11.80
N ASP A 52 -4.52 -9.60 13.11
CA ASP A 52 -3.88 -8.45 13.75
C ASP A 52 -2.38 -8.38 13.42
N MET A 53 -2.00 -7.39 12.60
CA MET A 53 -0.62 -7.23 12.13
C MET A 53 0.40 -6.99 13.26
N THR A 54 -0.04 -6.51 14.42
CA THR A 54 0.85 -6.18 15.55
C THR A 54 1.55 -7.42 16.13
N ARG A 55 1.05 -8.62 15.81
CA ARG A 55 1.57 -9.90 16.31
C ARG A 55 2.53 -10.58 15.34
N LEU A 56 2.61 -10.11 14.09
CA LEU A 56 3.30 -10.83 13.01
C LEU A 56 4.80 -10.85 13.19
N ALA A 57 5.42 -9.79 13.72
CA ALA A 57 6.86 -9.76 13.95
C ALA A 57 7.30 -10.93 14.85
N ALA A 58 6.58 -11.17 15.94
CA ALA A 58 6.83 -12.31 16.83
C ALA A 58 6.56 -13.67 16.14
N MET A 59 5.56 -13.75 15.27
CA MET A 59 5.27 -14.97 14.50
C MET A 59 6.36 -15.27 13.46
N VAL A 60 6.90 -14.26 12.79
CA VAL A 60 8.04 -14.38 11.86
C VAL A 60 9.28 -14.85 12.62
N LEU A 61 9.63 -14.17 13.72
CA LEU A 61 10.82 -14.48 14.53
C LEU A 61 10.77 -15.90 15.13
N SER A 62 9.58 -16.35 15.53
CA SER A 62 9.38 -17.73 16.03
C SER A 62 9.26 -18.79 14.93
N GLY A 63 9.28 -18.39 13.65
CA GLY A 63 9.14 -19.30 12.51
C GLY A 63 7.73 -19.85 12.31
N LYS A 64 6.72 -19.31 13.00
CA LYS A 64 5.31 -19.70 12.82
C LYS A 64 4.76 -19.29 11.46
N ILE A 65 5.27 -18.21 10.89
CA ILE A 65 4.93 -17.74 9.53
C ILE A 65 6.22 -17.45 8.76
N PRO A 66 6.23 -17.60 7.43
CA PRO A 66 7.42 -17.38 6.61
C PRO A 66 7.82 -15.90 6.57
N ALA A 67 9.11 -15.66 6.32
CA ALA A 67 9.70 -14.35 6.08
C ALA A 67 9.81 -14.09 4.56
N PRO A 68 8.86 -13.36 3.95
CA PRO A 68 8.77 -13.20 2.50
C PRO A 68 9.85 -12.27 1.94
N GLU A 69 10.05 -12.28 0.61
CA GLU A 69 10.99 -11.38 -0.07
C GLU A 69 10.48 -9.94 -0.17
N VAL A 70 9.16 -9.75 -0.13
CA VAL A 70 8.53 -8.43 -0.20
C VAL A 70 7.50 -8.27 0.92
N LEU A 71 7.51 -7.13 1.61
CA LEU A 71 6.44 -6.71 2.52
C LEU A 71 5.63 -5.58 1.87
N VAL A 72 4.30 -5.70 1.86
CA VAL A 72 3.41 -4.65 1.36
C VAL A 72 2.37 -4.26 2.38
N GLY A 73 2.05 -2.97 2.46
CA GLY A 73 0.97 -2.51 3.32
C GLY A 73 0.61 -1.05 3.14
N GLY A 74 -0.54 -0.66 3.68
CA GLY A 74 -0.92 0.74 3.82
C GLY A 74 -1.57 0.93 5.17
N THR A 75 -0.79 1.41 6.13
CA THR A 75 -1.25 1.54 7.52
C THR A 75 -2.22 2.73 7.65
N PRO A 76 -3.25 2.63 8.51
CA PRO A 76 -4.14 3.76 8.80
C PRO A 76 -3.34 5.00 9.24
N CYS A 77 -3.68 6.17 8.69
CA CYS A 77 -2.99 7.42 8.94
C CYS A 77 -3.35 8.00 10.32
N GLN A 78 -2.54 7.73 11.35
CA GLN A 78 -2.58 8.43 12.65
C GLN A 78 -1.16 8.87 13.04
N ALA A 79 -1.02 9.99 13.74
CA ALA A 79 0.26 10.65 14.02
C ALA A 79 1.16 9.86 15.00
N PHE A 80 2.48 9.97 14.85
CA PHE A 80 3.52 9.26 15.63
C PHE A 80 4.56 10.25 16.22
N SER A 81 5.35 9.81 17.22
CA SER A 81 6.60 10.46 17.66
C SER A 81 7.74 9.43 17.81
N VAL A 82 8.99 9.82 17.54
CA VAL A 82 10.20 8.96 17.62
C VAL A 82 10.61 8.62 19.06
N ALA A 83 10.45 9.56 20.00
CA ALA A 83 10.79 9.32 21.40
C ALA A 83 9.91 8.21 22.02
N GLY A 84 8.66 8.07 21.56
CA GLY A 84 7.78 6.94 21.92
C GLY A 84 8.26 5.58 21.42
N MET A 85 9.28 5.52 20.56
CA MET A 85 9.91 4.26 20.12
C MET A 85 10.76 3.59 21.21
N ARG A 86 11.20 4.33 22.24
CA ARG A 86 11.99 3.76 23.36
C ARG A 86 11.15 3.51 24.61
N GLU A 87 10.09 4.29 24.80
CA GLU A 87 9.09 4.07 25.86
C GLU A 87 7.86 3.42 25.24
N GLY A 88 7.94 2.10 25.02
CA GLY A 88 6.75 1.33 24.65
C GLY A 88 5.64 1.52 25.69
N LEU A 89 4.38 1.50 25.23
CA LEU A 89 3.13 1.27 25.97
C LEU A 89 2.30 2.49 26.44
N ALA A 90 1.76 3.32 25.54
CA ALA A 90 0.64 4.20 25.96
C ALA A 90 -0.48 4.51 24.92
N ASP A 91 -0.25 4.43 23.61
CA ASP A 91 -1.34 4.62 22.62
C ASP A 91 -1.55 3.37 21.75
N PRO A 92 -2.70 2.67 21.85
CA PRO A 92 -2.99 1.47 21.07
C PRO A 92 -3.16 1.72 19.56
N ARG A 93 -3.29 2.98 19.10
CA ARG A 93 -3.62 3.31 17.70
C ARG A 93 -2.54 4.14 16.98
N GLY A 94 -1.68 4.83 17.72
CA GLY A 94 -0.44 5.44 17.22
C GLY A 94 0.72 4.46 17.00
N ALA A 95 0.45 3.20 16.62
CA ALA A 95 1.43 2.09 16.70
C ALA A 95 1.62 1.25 15.42
N LEU A 96 0.78 1.39 14.38
CA LEU A 96 0.78 0.43 13.26
C LEU A 96 1.94 0.61 12.27
N THR A 97 2.35 1.84 11.99
CA THR A 97 3.51 2.12 11.13
C THR A 97 4.82 1.68 11.80
N ILE A 98 4.90 1.81 13.13
CA ILE A 98 6.01 1.23 13.92
C ILE A 98 5.99 -0.29 13.80
N LYS A 99 4.84 -0.93 13.99
CA LYS A 99 4.69 -2.38 13.81
C LYS A 99 5.02 -2.85 12.39
N TYR A 100 4.82 -2.00 11.39
CA TYR A 100 5.26 -2.27 10.02
C TYR A 100 6.80 -2.33 9.93
N VAL A 101 7.51 -1.36 10.54
CA VAL A 101 8.99 -1.37 10.58
C VAL A 101 9.51 -2.54 11.40
N GLU A 102 8.96 -2.79 12.59
CA GLU A 102 9.33 -3.94 13.43
C GLU A 102 9.14 -5.28 12.68
N LEU A 103 8.06 -5.40 11.89
CA LEU A 103 7.82 -6.56 11.06
C LEU A 103 8.85 -6.69 9.93
N LEU A 104 9.20 -5.59 9.27
CA LEU A 104 10.24 -5.60 8.24
C LEU A 104 11.60 -5.99 8.82
N ASP A 105 11.96 -5.47 9.99
CA ASP A 105 13.18 -5.83 10.72
C ASP A 105 13.18 -7.32 11.11
N ALA A 106 12.05 -7.84 11.58
CA ALA A 106 11.88 -9.26 11.89
C ALA A 106 12.05 -10.15 10.65
N ILE A 107 11.49 -9.73 9.51
CA ILE A 107 11.64 -10.43 8.23
C ILE A 107 13.12 -10.43 7.81
N ASP A 108 13.78 -9.28 7.82
CA ASP A 108 15.19 -9.15 7.44
C ASP A 108 16.09 -9.98 8.35
N HIS A 109 15.85 -9.97 9.66
CA HIS A 109 16.57 -10.80 10.62
C HIS A 109 16.46 -12.30 10.30
N VAL A 110 15.25 -12.79 10.02
CA VAL A 110 15.02 -14.21 9.73
C VAL A 110 15.63 -14.60 8.38
N ARG A 111 15.54 -13.73 7.37
CA ARG A 111 16.11 -13.96 6.03
C ARG A 111 17.64 -14.01 6.08
N THR A 112 18.27 -13.01 6.69
CA THR A 112 19.73 -12.96 6.85
C THR A 112 20.28 -14.13 7.65
N LYS A 113 19.58 -14.55 8.73
CA LYS A 113 19.93 -15.76 9.50
C LYS A 113 19.92 -17.04 8.65
N ARG A 114 19.13 -17.09 7.57
CA ARG A 114 19.06 -18.20 6.60
C ARG A 114 20.03 -18.04 5.43
N GLY A 115 20.82 -16.97 5.38
CA GLY A 115 21.65 -16.63 4.23
C GLY A 115 20.85 -16.13 3.02
N GLU A 116 19.60 -15.73 3.23
CA GLU A 116 18.75 -15.14 2.21
C GLU A 116 18.87 -13.60 2.22
N PRO A 117 18.79 -12.92 1.06
CA PRO A 117 18.83 -11.47 1.02
C PRO A 117 17.62 -10.83 1.72
N GLU A 118 17.82 -9.65 2.32
CA GLU A 118 16.80 -8.84 3.01
C GLU A 118 15.60 -8.56 2.11
N ALA A 119 14.45 -8.26 2.71
CA ALA A 119 13.24 -7.96 1.99
C ALA A 119 13.26 -6.53 1.39
N ALA A 120 12.47 -6.35 0.33
CA ALA A 120 12.03 -5.03 -0.09
C ALA A 120 10.65 -4.73 0.51
N CYS A 121 10.32 -3.46 0.73
CA CYS A 121 9.00 -3.08 1.18
C CYS A 121 8.30 -2.12 0.22
N LEU A 122 6.97 -2.20 0.15
CA LEU A 122 6.10 -1.22 -0.48
C LEU A 122 5.06 -0.74 0.52
N TRP A 123 5.20 0.50 0.97
CA TRP A 123 4.22 1.15 1.83
C TRP A 123 3.45 2.23 1.07
N GLU A 124 2.15 2.33 1.30
CA GLU A 124 1.26 3.29 0.63
C GLU A 124 0.44 4.09 1.66
N ASN A 125 0.24 5.38 1.40
CA ASN A 125 -0.64 6.22 2.20
C ASN A 125 -1.16 7.45 1.45
N VAL A 126 -2.05 8.21 2.08
CA VAL A 126 -2.54 9.49 1.55
C VAL A 126 -1.45 10.57 1.60
N PRO A 127 -1.42 11.52 0.64
CA PRO A 127 -0.41 12.60 0.63
C PRO A 127 -0.42 13.48 1.89
N GLY A 128 -1.52 13.49 2.64
CA GLY A 128 -1.63 14.24 3.90
C GLY A 128 -0.56 13.89 4.94
N VAL A 129 0.01 12.67 4.88
CA VAL A 129 1.09 12.25 5.78
C VAL A 129 2.37 13.10 5.62
N LEU A 130 2.59 13.68 4.43
CA LEU A 130 3.74 14.56 4.14
C LEU A 130 3.61 15.94 4.79
N SER A 131 2.41 16.30 5.23
CA SER A 131 2.07 17.60 5.82
C SER A 131 1.53 17.49 7.24
N ASP A 132 1.72 16.33 7.88
CA ASP A 132 1.29 16.10 9.25
C ASP A 132 2.01 17.05 10.22
N LYS A 133 1.30 17.56 11.22
CA LYS A 133 1.84 18.53 12.19
C LYS A 133 2.86 17.90 13.15
N GLY A 134 2.78 16.59 13.38
CA GLY A 134 3.65 15.85 14.28
C GLY A 134 4.86 15.23 13.61
N ASN A 135 5.13 15.54 12.33
CA ASN A 135 6.23 14.94 11.56
C ASN A 135 6.21 13.39 11.58
N ALA A 136 5.02 12.79 11.59
CA ALA A 136 4.86 11.34 11.60
C ALA A 136 5.59 10.65 10.43
N PHE A 137 5.66 11.31 9.28
CA PHE A 137 6.42 10.81 8.13
C PHE A 137 7.94 10.81 8.38
N GLY A 138 8.48 11.86 9.01
CA GLY A 138 9.89 11.90 9.41
C GLY A 138 10.25 10.84 10.44
N CYS A 139 9.33 10.55 11.37
CA CYS A 139 9.45 9.44 12.31
C CYS A 139 9.53 8.10 11.58
N PHE A 140 8.62 7.87 10.63
CA PHE A 140 8.57 6.64 9.85
C PHE A 140 9.82 6.44 8.99
N LEU A 141 10.28 7.50 8.30
CA LEU A 141 11.51 7.45 7.52
C LEU A 141 12.71 7.15 8.41
N GLY A 142 12.86 7.84 9.53
CA GLY A 142 13.94 7.60 10.50
C GLY A 142 13.98 6.14 10.97
N ALA A 143 12.83 5.60 11.35
CA ALA A 143 12.71 4.19 11.75
C ALA A 143 13.08 3.23 10.60
N LEU A 144 12.59 3.46 9.38
CA LEU A 144 12.91 2.61 8.22
C LEU A 144 14.40 2.57 7.91
N VAL A 145 15.06 3.74 7.95
CA VAL A 145 16.47 3.86 7.60
C VAL A 145 17.41 3.51 8.75
N GLY A 146 16.90 3.26 9.96
CA GLY A 146 17.70 2.88 11.13
C GLY A 146 18.31 4.07 11.90
N GLU A 147 17.72 5.25 11.79
CA GLU A 147 18.12 6.42 12.55
C GLU A 147 17.50 6.43 13.94
N SER A 148 18.19 7.04 14.90
CA SER A 148 17.72 7.13 16.29
C SER A 148 16.72 8.27 16.54
N GLU A 149 16.58 9.18 15.58
CA GLU A 149 15.77 10.40 15.68
C GLU A 149 14.87 10.57 14.45
N GLU A 150 13.83 11.42 14.56
CA GLU A 150 13.02 11.77 13.39
C GLU A 150 13.82 12.57 12.39
N LEU A 151 13.65 12.21 11.12
CA LEU A 151 14.17 13.02 10.05
C LEU A 151 13.37 14.31 9.93
N GLN A 152 14.07 15.40 9.64
CA GLN A 152 13.44 16.69 9.39
C GLN A 152 13.35 16.93 7.88
N PRO A 153 12.21 17.44 7.37
CA PRO A 153 12.09 17.75 5.96
C PRO A 153 13.05 18.89 5.56
N PRO A 154 13.83 18.73 4.48
CA PRO A 154 14.64 19.81 3.94
C PRO A 154 13.75 21.01 3.54
N GLY A 155 13.97 22.17 4.15
CA GLY A 155 13.15 23.37 3.90
C GLY A 155 11.78 23.36 4.58
N GLY A 156 11.60 22.58 5.65
CA GLY A 156 10.45 22.67 6.57
C GLY A 156 9.17 21.98 6.11
N LYS A 157 9.14 21.39 4.90
CA LYS A 157 8.00 20.59 4.39
C LYS A 157 8.48 19.43 3.52
N TRP A 158 7.94 18.23 3.76
CA TRP A 158 8.22 17.08 2.91
C TRP A 158 7.72 17.33 1.48
N LYS A 159 8.54 17.02 0.49
CA LYS A 159 8.20 17.13 -0.92
C LYS A 159 7.43 15.90 -1.38
N ASP A 160 6.73 16.03 -2.50
CA ASP A 160 6.01 14.93 -3.15
C ASP A 160 6.92 13.77 -3.59
N ALA A 161 8.23 13.97 -3.61
CA ALA A 161 9.22 12.95 -3.90
C ALA A 161 10.52 13.20 -3.14
N GLY A 162 11.24 12.13 -2.82
CA GLY A 162 12.58 12.21 -2.26
C GLY A 162 13.17 10.84 -1.94
N CYS A 163 14.37 10.86 -1.38
CA CYS A 163 15.06 9.68 -0.91
C CYS A 163 15.88 9.99 0.34
N VAL A 164 16.14 8.95 1.14
CA VAL A 164 17.03 8.97 2.28
C VAL A 164 17.90 7.72 2.23
N TYR A 165 19.20 7.91 2.45
CA TYR A 165 20.15 6.84 2.70
C TYR A 165 20.46 6.88 4.18
N GLY A 166 20.13 5.83 4.92
CA GLY A 166 20.52 5.72 6.32
C GLY A 166 21.21 4.40 6.64
N PRO A 167 21.52 4.18 7.92
CA PRO A 167 22.38 3.07 8.36
C PRO A 167 21.88 1.66 7.98
N THR A 168 20.56 1.45 7.95
CA THR A 168 19.95 0.14 7.71
C THR A 168 19.39 -0.02 6.31
N ARG A 169 18.65 0.99 5.81
CA ARG A 169 17.96 0.90 4.51
C ARG A 169 18.15 2.16 3.70
N THR A 170 18.09 1.98 2.39
CA THR A 170 17.76 3.08 1.47
C THR A 170 16.24 3.16 1.36
N VAL A 171 15.70 4.37 1.36
CA VAL A 171 14.27 4.65 1.21
C VAL A 171 14.08 5.67 0.10
N ALA A 172 13.10 5.43 -0.77
CA ALA A 172 12.58 6.42 -1.72
C ALA A 172 11.07 6.58 -1.53
N TRP A 173 10.55 7.78 -1.78
CA TRP A 173 9.12 8.01 -1.85
C TRP A 173 8.73 8.88 -3.04
N ARG A 174 7.50 8.68 -3.51
CA ARG A 174 6.89 9.48 -4.59
C ARG A 174 5.37 9.49 -4.46
N VAL A 175 4.76 10.65 -4.64
CA VAL A 175 3.32 10.80 -4.83
C VAL A 175 2.99 10.45 -6.27
N LEU A 176 2.19 9.40 -6.46
CA LEU A 176 1.70 8.97 -7.76
C LEU A 176 0.19 9.18 -7.84
N ASP A 177 -0.29 9.55 -9.02
CA ASP A 177 -1.71 9.68 -9.31
C ASP A 177 -2.16 8.56 -10.25
N ALA A 178 -3.13 7.77 -9.81
CA ALA A 178 -3.69 6.65 -10.55
C ALA A 178 -4.13 7.01 -11.98
N GLN A 179 -4.53 8.27 -12.23
CA GLN A 179 -4.95 8.74 -13.56
C GLN A 179 -3.88 8.53 -14.65
N TYR A 180 -2.60 8.47 -14.27
CA TYR A 180 -1.50 8.29 -15.21
C TYR A 180 -1.10 6.83 -15.42
N PHE A 181 -1.80 5.89 -14.79
CA PHE A 181 -1.55 4.46 -14.88
C PHE A 181 -2.68 3.72 -15.60
N GLY A 182 -3.48 4.43 -16.40
CA GLY A 182 -4.58 3.84 -17.17
C GLY A 182 -5.89 3.70 -16.39
N LEU A 183 -6.04 4.40 -15.26
CA LEU A 183 -7.25 4.37 -14.44
C LEU A 183 -8.05 5.67 -14.59
N ALA A 184 -9.38 5.56 -14.67
CA ALA A 184 -10.28 6.70 -14.80
C ALA A 184 -10.59 7.37 -13.44
N GLN A 185 -9.58 7.56 -12.59
CA GLN A 185 -9.73 8.12 -11.24
C GLN A 185 -8.55 9.03 -10.87
N ARG A 186 -8.85 10.21 -10.32
CA ARG A 186 -7.84 11.01 -9.61
C ARG A 186 -7.67 10.45 -8.22
N ARG A 187 -6.59 9.70 -8.00
CA ARG A 187 -6.25 9.08 -6.71
C ARG A 187 -4.76 9.25 -6.47
N ARG A 188 -4.40 10.39 -5.87
CA ARG A 188 -3.03 10.68 -5.44
C ARG A 188 -2.73 9.93 -4.15
N ARG A 189 -1.63 9.18 -4.12
CA ARG A 189 -1.11 8.47 -2.94
C ARG A 189 0.40 8.58 -2.90
N VAL A 190 0.96 8.67 -1.71
CA VAL A 190 2.40 8.54 -1.49
C VAL A 190 2.74 7.06 -1.42
N PHE A 191 3.73 6.65 -2.19
CA PHE A 191 4.32 5.32 -2.15
C PHE A 191 5.74 5.44 -1.64
N VAL A 192 6.10 4.55 -0.71
CA VAL A 192 7.44 4.44 -0.12
C VAL A 192 7.97 3.06 -0.45
N VAL A 193 9.17 3.01 -1.03
CA VAL A 193 9.91 1.77 -1.26
C VAL A 193 11.19 1.83 -0.44
N ALA A 194 11.49 0.74 0.27
CA ALA A 194 12.69 0.63 1.09
C ALA A 194 13.29 -0.77 0.99
N SER A 195 14.61 -0.88 1.12
CA SER A 195 15.28 -2.17 1.28
C SER A 195 16.67 -2.00 1.91
N ALA A 196 17.09 -3.01 2.67
CA ALA A 196 18.47 -3.23 3.12
C ALA A 196 19.27 -4.08 2.12
N ARG A 197 18.62 -4.70 1.13
CA ARG A 197 19.23 -5.66 0.21
C ARG A 197 20.34 -5.00 -0.59
N ALA A 198 21.54 -5.58 -0.53
CA ALA A 198 22.68 -5.11 -1.30
C ALA A 198 22.37 -5.07 -2.81
N GLY A 199 22.65 -3.93 -3.46
CA GLY A 199 22.42 -3.72 -4.89
C GLY A 199 20.97 -3.39 -5.29
N PHE A 200 20.01 -3.46 -4.36
CA PHE A 200 18.64 -3.01 -4.63
C PHE A 200 18.53 -1.50 -4.49
N ASP A 201 18.06 -0.82 -5.53
CA ASP A 201 17.88 0.65 -5.49
C ASP A 201 16.40 1.04 -5.51
N PRO A 202 15.83 1.51 -4.38
CA PRO A 202 14.47 2.05 -4.32
C PRO A 202 14.20 3.21 -5.28
N LEU A 203 15.22 3.99 -5.65
CA LEU A 203 15.07 5.09 -6.58
C LEU A 203 14.75 4.58 -7.98
N GLU A 204 15.42 3.51 -8.43
CA GLU A 204 15.12 2.86 -9.71
C GLU A 204 13.73 2.20 -9.70
N VAL A 205 13.13 1.95 -8.52
CA VAL A 205 11.75 1.47 -8.43
C VAL A 205 10.74 2.61 -8.62
N LEU A 206 10.92 3.77 -7.97
CA LEU A 206 9.90 4.83 -7.97
C LEU A 206 10.13 5.96 -8.98
N PHE A 207 11.37 6.19 -9.40
CA PHE A 207 11.72 7.25 -10.32
C PHE A 207 11.94 6.69 -11.72
N GLU A 208 11.18 7.22 -12.68
CA GLU A 208 11.36 6.85 -14.08
C GLU A 208 12.59 7.55 -14.65
N ARG A 209 13.45 6.78 -15.31
CA ARG A 209 14.35 7.31 -16.33
C ARG A 209 13.69 7.08 -17.68
N GLU A 210 12.79 7.98 -18.10
CA GLU A 210 12.14 7.89 -19.42
C GLU A 210 13.10 8.25 -20.58
N GLY A 211 14.29 8.77 -20.26
CA GLY A 211 15.32 9.13 -21.22
C GLY A 211 16.58 9.66 -20.54
N PRO A 212 17.61 10.05 -21.31
CA PRO A 212 18.74 10.80 -20.77
C PRO A 212 18.29 12.13 -20.17
N ARG A 213 19.13 12.74 -19.31
CA ARG A 213 18.86 14.07 -18.73
C ARG A 213 18.40 15.05 -19.83
N ARG A 214 17.25 15.71 -19.60
CA ARG A 214 16.62 16.75 -20.44
C ARG A 214 15.78 16.26 -21.63
N ASP A 215 15.49 14.97 -21.73
CA ASP A 215 14.53 14.45 -22.71
C ASP A 215 13.13 14.33 -22.07
N CYS A 216 12.44 15.45 -21.91
CA CYS A 216 11.08 15.49 -21.37
C CYS A 216 10.07 15.41 -22.52
N PRO A 217 9.06 14.51 -22.49
CA PRO A 217 7.99 14.51 -23.47
C PRO A 217 7.19 15.83 -23.44
N PRO A 218 6.63 16.27 -24.59
CA PRO A 218 5.84 17.50 -24.65
C PRO A 218 4.63 17.46 -23.71
N GLY A 219 4.26 18.63 -23.19
CA GLY A 219 3.16 18.80 -22.23
C GLY A 219 1.85 18.17 -22.71
N ARG A 220 1.19 17.44 -21.81
CA ARG A 220 -0.04 16.67 -22.12
C ARG A 220 -1.24 17.60 -22.40
N PRO A 221 -2.16 17.18 -23.29
CA PRO A 221 -3.35 17.95 -23.70
C PRO A 221 -4.39 18.09 -22.57
N GLU A 222 -5.46 18.85 -22.86
CA GLU A 222 -6.49 19.28 -21.90
C GLU A 222 -7.10 18.16 -21.04
N LYS A 223 -7.40 18.53 -19.79
CA LYS A 223 -7.93 17.66 -18.74
C LYS A 223 -9.42 17.37 -18.99
N PHE A 224 -9.77 16.13 -19.32
CA PHE A 224 -11.16 15.64 -19.21
C PHE A 224 -11.59 15.54 -17.74
N ALA A 225 -12.91 15.66 -17.47
CA ALA A 225 -13.48 15.44 -16.15
C ALA A 225 -13.28 13.96 -15.75
N LEU A 226 -12.45 13.71 -14.74
CA LEU A 226 -12.15 12.38 -14.20
C LEU A 226 -12.83 12.18 -12.84
N HIS A 227 -13.10 10.92 -12.50
CA HIS A 227 -13.78 10.56 -11.27
C HIS A 227 -12.96 10.93 -10.01
N PRO A 228 -13.57 11.47 -8.93
CA PRO A 228 -12.87 11.80 -7.69
C PRO A 228 -12.45 10.55 -6.89
N THR A 229 -11.60 10.73 -5.88
CA THR A 229 -11.21 9.66 -4.94
C THR A 229 -12.39 9.28 -4.04
N LEU A 230 -12.79 8.00 -4.03
CA LEU A 230 -13.77 7.48 -3.07
C LEU A 230 -13.20 7.50 -1.64
N THR A 231 -13.96 8.03 -0.68
CA THR A 231 -13.62 8.07 0.75
C THR A 231 -14.43 7.05 1.54
N ALA A 232 -13.85 6.49 2.61
CA ALA A 232 -14.53 5.51 3.48
C ALA A 232 -15.46 6.13 4.54
N GLN A 233 -15.40 7.44 4.74
CA GLN A 233 -16.32 8.20 5.60
C GLN A 233 -17.24 9.02 4.69
N GLY A 234 -18.42 8.46 4.40
CA GLY A 234 -19.45 9.07 3.55
C GLY A 234 -20.79 8.43 3.87
N GLY A 235 -21.35 8.78 5.03
CA GLY A 235 -22.66 8.34 5.48
C GLY A 235 -23.67 9.48 5.35
N GLY A 236 -24.56 9.40 4.38
CA GLY A 236 -25.94 9.90 4.50
C GLY A 236 -26.23 11.36 4.18
N ALA A 237 -25.28 12.17 3.69
CA ALA A 237 -25.57 13.51 3.19
C ALA A 237 -25.07 13.67 1.74
N LEU A 238 -25.77 14.47 0.93
CA LEU A 238 -25.29 14.96 -0.37
C LEU A 238 -23.99 15.76 -0.15
N ASP A 239 -22.87 15.05 -0.05
CA ASP A 239 -21.52 15.59 0.01
C ASP A 239 -20.96 15.60 -1.41
N ASP A 240 -20.42 16.74 -1.83
CA ASP A 240 -19.78 17.02 -3.12
C ASP A 240 -18.59 16.09 -3.44
N ARG A 241 -18.27 15.15 -2.53
CA ARG A 241 -17.25 14.11 -2.63
C ARG A 241 -17.79 12.75 -3.11
N GLU A 242 -19.10 12.59 -3.20
CA GLU A 242 -19.72 11.43 -3.83
C GLU A 242 -19.83 11.63 -5.34
N ALA A 243 -19.42 10.63 -6.10
CA ALA A 243 -19.55 10.68 -7.55
C ALA A 243 -20.96 10.27 -7.96
N TYR A 244 -21.61 11.14 -8.72
CA TYR A 244 -22.92 10.92 -9.28
C TYR A 244 -22.82 10.78 -10.80
N VAL A 245 -23.59 9.86 -11.35
CA VAL A 245 -23.73 9.63 -12.78
C VAL A 245 -25.05 10.25 -13.23
N LEU A 246 -24.98 11.13 -14.23
CA LEU A 246 -26.15 11.65 -14.93
C LEU A 246 -26.58 10.65 -15.99
N GLU A 247 -27.81 10.15 -15.88
CA GLU A 247 -28.46 9.28 -16.86
C GLU A 247 -29.70 9.98 -17.45
N PRO A 248 -30.20 9.56 -18.63
CA PRO A 248 -31.37 10.18 -19.24
C PRO A 248 -32.61 10.26 -18.33
N GLY A 249 -32.73 9.35 -17.35
CA GLY A 249 -33.83 9.28 -16.38
C GLY A 249 -33.56 9.95 -15.03
N GLY A 250 -32.38 10.54 -14.80
CA GLY A 250 -32.06 11.21 -13.54
C GLY A 250 -30.60 11.08 -13.11
N VAL A 251 -30.35 11.35 -11.84
CA VAL A 251 -29.01 11.29 -11.22
C VAL A 251 -28.96 10.09 -10.28
N ARG A 252 -27.95 9.24 -10.41
CA ARG A 252 -27.69 8.14 -9.47
C ARG A 252 -26.28 8.18 -8.92
N ARG A 253 -26.03 7.45 -7.83
CA ARG A 253 -24.68 7.24 -7.30
C ARG A 253 -23.91 6.27 -8.20
N THR A 254 -22.60 6.47 -8.31
CA THR A 254 -21.69 5.50 -8.94
C THR A 254 -21.74 4.18 -8.16
N SER A 255 -22.00 3.07 -8.84
CA SER A 255 -22.12 1.72 -8.29
C SER A 255 -20.78 1.15 -7.80
N PRO A 256 -20.79 0.11 -6.93
CA PRO A 256 -19.54 -0.55 -6.52
C PRO A 256 -18.74 -1.12 -7.69
N LEU A 257 -19.42 -1.68 -8.72
CA LEU A 257 -18.76 -2.19 -9.93
C LEU A 257 -18.00 -1.11 -10.69
N GLU A 258 -18.61 0.07 -10.85
CA GLU A 258 -17.94 1.21 -11.48
C GLU A 258 -16.72 1.66 -10.66
N TRP A 259 -16.81 1.65 -9.33
CA TRP A 259 -15.67 1.96 -8.46
C TRP A 259 -14.56 0.89 -8.46
N GLU A 260 -14.91 -0.40 -8.54
CA GLU A 260 -13.95 -1.49 -8.75
C GLU A 260 -13.14 -1.25 -10.03
N ARG A 261 -13.83 -0.96 -11.14
CA ARG A 261 -13.21 -0.62 -12.42
C ARG A 261 -12.33 0.62 -12.34
N CYS A 262 -12.79 1.69 -11.68
CA CYS A 262 -12.01 2.91 -11.49
C CYS A 262 -10.69 2.68 -10.73
N GLN A 263 -10.61 1.64 -9.88
CA GLN A 263 -9.39 1.29 -9.15
C GLN A 263 -8.60 0.13 -9.78
N GLY A 264 -9.08 -0.45 -10.89
CA GLY A 264 -8.42 -1.52 -11.63
C GLY A 264 -8.67 -2.92 -11.08
N PHE A 265 -9.72 -3.10 -10.26
CA PHE A 265 -10.16 -4.42 -9.83
C PHE A 265 -10.92 -5.15 -10.95
N PRO A 266 -10.90 -6.50 -10.96
CA PRO A 266 -11.82 -7.28 -11.77
C PRO A 266 -13.27 -6.95 -11.44
N ASP A 267 -14.14 -7.13 -12.43
CA ASP A 267 -15.58 -6.94 -12.24
C ASP A 267 -16.10 -7.82 -11.11
N ASN A 268 -16.87 -7.23 -10.19
CA ASN A 268 -17.52 -7.91 -9.08
C ASN A 268 -16.54 -8.48 -8.04
N HIS A 269 -15.31 -7.96 -7.96
CA HIS A 269 -14.30 -8.40 -7.00
C HIS A 269 -14.80 -8.39 -5.53
N THR A 270 -15.65 -7.43 -5.17
CA THR A 270 -16.23 -7.33 -3.81
C THR A 270 -17.64 -7.91 -3.70
N LEU A 271 -18.20 -8.46 -4.78
CA LEU A 271 -19.53 -9.08 -4.76
C LEU A 271 -19.42 -10.55 -4.31
N ILE A 272 -19.33 -10.76 -3.01
CA ILE A 272 -19.11 -12.08 -2.39
C ILE A 272 -20.29 -12.49 -1.50
N PRO A 273 -20.48 -13.80 -1.21
CA PRO A 273 -21.35 -14.20 -0.11
C PRO A 273 -20.85 -13.61 1.21
N TYR A 274 -21.74 -13.00 2.00
CA TYR A 274 -21.37 -12.33 3.25
C TYR A 274 -22.51 -12.33 4.27
N ARG A 275 -22.20 -12.70 5.52
CA ARG A 275 -23.18 -12.83 6.63
C ARG A 275 -24.37 -13.72 6.25
N ASP A 276 -24.07 -14.94 5.80
CA ASP A 276 -25.03 -15.98 5.41
C ASP A 276 -25.96 -15.60 4.23
N LYS A 277 -25.66 -14.50 3.55
CA LYS A 277 -26.37 -14.09 2.34
C LYS A 277 -25.60 -14.46 1.08
N PRO A 278 -26.29 -14.85 -0.01
CA PRO A 278 -25.65 -15.09 -1.29
C PRO A 278 -25.02 -13.80 -1.84
N ALA A 279 -24.06 -13.94 -2.76
CA ALA A 279 -23.34 -12.80 -3.36
C ALA A 279 -24.27 -11.74 -3.99
N ALA A 280 -25.39 -12.16 -4.58
CA ALA A 280 -26.39 -11.27 -5.16
C ALA A 280 -27.04 -10.32 -4.13
N GLU A 281 -26.98 -10.66 -2.83
CA GLU A 281 -27.48 -9.86 -1.72
C GLU A 281 -26.36 -9.23 -0.88
N CYS A 282 -25.13 -9.20 -1.42
CA CYS A 282 -24.00 -8.56 -0.74
C CYS A 282 -24.28 -7.07 -0.52
N PRO A 283 -24.21 -6.57 0.72
CA PRO A 283 -24.54 -5.18 1.00
C PRO A 283 -23.51 -4.22 0.39
N ASP A 284 -23.98 -3.15 -0.24
CA ASP A 284 -23.11 -2.18 -0.89
C ASP A 284 -22.27 -1.34 0.08
N GLY A 285 -22.77 -1.05 1.28
CA GLY A 285 -22.05 -0.23 2.27
C GLY A 285 -20.63 -0.74 2.57
N PRO A 286 -20.46 -2.00 3.00
CA PRO A 286 -19.16 -2.63 3.17
C PRO A 286 -18.29 -2.63 1.90
N ARG A 287 -18.90 -2.83 0.72
CA ARG A 287 -18.20 -2.79 -0.57
C ARG A 287 -17.60 -1.41 -0.85
N TYR A 288 -18.40 -0.33 -0.74
CA TYR A 288 -17.91 1.04 -0.90
C TYR A 288 -16.78 1.37 0.07
N LYS A 289 -16.94 1.03 1.35
CA LYS A 289 -15.90 1.25 2.37
C LYS A 289 -14.59 0.56 2.00
N ALA A 290 -14.68 -0.72 1.62
CA ALA A 290 -13.53 -1.54 1.30
C ALA A 290 -12.82 -1.07 0.01
N ILE A 291 -13.59 -0.71 -1.03
CA ILE A 291 -13.05 -0.12 -2.27
C ILE A 291 -12.40 1.24 -1.98
N GLY A 292 -13.04 2.11 -1.19
CA GLY A 292 -12.50 3.44 -0.86
C GLY A 292 -11.16 3.38 -0.13
N ASN A 293 -10.98 2.41 0.77
CA ASN A 293 -9.76 2.15 1.52
C ASN A 293 -8.69 1.35 0.74
N SER A 294 -9.01 0.87 -0.47
CA SER A 294 -8.12 0.02 -1.25
C SER A 294 -6.98 0.80 -1.93
N LYS A 295 -6.13 0.08 -2.68
CA LYS A 295 -5.04 0.64 -3.48
C LYS A 295 -5.41 0.58 -4.96
N ALA A 296 -4.89 1.52 -5.74
CA ALA A 296 -5.04 1.48 -7.19
C ALA A 296 -4.20 0.34 -7.78
N VAL A 297 -4.86 -0.69 -8.30
CA VAL A 297 -4.22 -1.96 -8.74
C VAL A 297 -3.13 -1.71 -9.77
N PHE A 298 -3.37 -0.80 -10.73
CA PHE A 298 -2.42 -0.57 -11.83
C PHE A 298 -1.15 0.16 -11.36
N VAL A 299 -1.26 1.03 -10.35
CA VAL A 299 -0.09 1.66 -9.73
C VAL A 299 0.73 0.60 -8.97
N VAL A 300 0.07 -0.24 -8.17
CA VAL A 300 0.73 -1.32 -7.42
C VAL A 300 1.39 -2.33 -8.37
N ARG A 301 0.76 -2.65 -9.51
CA ARG A 301 1.32 -3.52 -10.55
C ARG A 301 2.55 -2.89 -11.20
N TRP A 302 2.50 -1.60 -11.50
CA TRP A 302 3.64 -0.87 -12.08
C TRP A 302 4.84 -0.89 -11.13
N ILE A 303 4.64 -0.63 -9.84
CA ILE A 303 5.70 -0.72 -8.82
C ILE A 303 6.23 -2.15 -8.72
N GLY A 304 5.34 -3.15 -8.67
CA GLY A 304 5.72 -4.57 -8.56
C GLY A 304 6.63 -5.04 -9.71
N ARG A 305 6.34 -4.62 -10.95
CA ARG A 305 7.21 -4.91 -12.11
C ARG A 305 8.62 -4.34 -11.94
N ARG A 306 8.74 -3.15 -11.36
CA ARG A 306 10.04 -2.50 -11.16
C ARG A 306 10.81 -3.09 -9.99
N ILE A 307 10.12 -3.51 -8.93
CA ILE A 307 10.72 -4.33 -7.87
C ILE A 307 11.24 -5.63 -8.49
N GLN A 308 10.44 -6.35 -9.28
CA GLN A 308 10.84 -7.58 -9.95
C GLN A 308 12.09 -7.38 -10.83
N GLN A 309 12.14 -6.30 -11.63
CA GLN A 309 13.33 -5.97 -12.45
C GLN A 309 14.60 -5.79 -11.61
N GLN A 310 14.51 -5.17 -10.44
CA GLN A 310 15.64 -5.04 -9.53
C GLN A 310 16.04 -6.41 -8.95
N LEU A 311 15.07 -7.22 -8.51
CA LEU A 311 15.34 -8.54 -7.94
C LEU A 311 15.94 -9.52 -8.96
N ASP A 312 15.44 -9.50 -10.20
CA ASP A 312 15.94 -10.33 -11.29
C ASP A 312 17.38 -9.96 -11.66
N ARG A 313 17.72 -8.65 -11.67
CA ARG A 313 19.09 -8.17 -11.91
C ARG A 313 20.08 -8.66 -10.84
N LEU A 314 19.64 -8.74 -9.59
CA LEU A 314 20.47 -9.18 -8.47
C LEU A 314 20.60 -10.71 -8.37
N SER A 315 19.77 -11.44 -9.12
CA SER A 315 19.80 -12.92 -9.18
C SER A 315 20.66 -13.45 -10.34
N GLN A 316 21.22 -12.55 -11.16
CA GLN A 316 22.13 -12.83 -12.27
C GLN A 316 23.59 -12.69 -11.80
#